data_AF-A0A1J1E563-F1
#
_entry.id   AF-A0A1J1E563-F1
#
_cell.length_a   1.000
_cell.length_b   1.000
_cell.length_c   1.000
_cell.angle_alpha   90.00
_cell.angle_beta   90.00
_cell.angle_gamma   90.00
#
_symmetry.space_group_name_H-M   'P 1'
#
loop_
_entity.id
_entity.type
_entity.pdbx_description
1 polymer ?
#
loop_
_entity_poly.entity_id
_entity_poly.type
_entity_poly.pdbx_seq_one_letter_code
_entity_poly.pdbx_strand_id
1 'polypeptide(L)'
;MCSRGGQEINNIDSKTSDAIALAIRFRAPIYIRKNIMDIAGLTILDNSDEEFLDEKKSKLRNSKETLIKLMQKAVEDEDYRLAEEIKNEINRISK
;
A
#
# COMPACT_ATOMS: atom_id res chain seq x y z
N MET A 1 -16.80 12.21 26.44
CA MET A 1 -16.00 11.23 27.21
C MET A 1 -16.68 9.88 27.08
N CYS A 2 -15.99 8.88 26.51
CA CYS A 2 -16.52 7.52 26.42
C CYS A 2 -15.75 6.64 27.41
N SER A 3 -16.44 6.11 28.41
CA SER A 3 -15.88 5.18 29.39
C SER A 3 -16.12 3.75 28.92
N ARG A 4 -15.05 2.95 28.81
CA ARG A 4 -15.16 1.51 28.56
C ARG A 4 -14.54 0.78 29.75
N GLY A 5 -15.39 0.23 30.61
CA GLY A 5 -14.96 -0.55 31.78
C GLY A 5 -14.25 0.24 32.89
N GLY A 6 -14.57 1.53 33.07
CA GLY A 6 -13.97 2.38 34.11
C GLY A 6 -12.63 3.03 33.73
N GLN A 7 -12.10 2.77 32.53
CA GLN A 7 -10.99 3.53 31.96
C GLN A 7 -11.51 4.67 31.10
N GLU A 8 -11.05 5.88 31.38
CA GLU A 8 -11.30 7.05 30.54
C GLU A 8 -10.49 6.93 29.24
N ILE A 9 -11.18 6.86 28.11
CA ILE A 9 -10.55 6.83 26.79
C ILE A 9 -10.65 8.22 26.19
N ASN A 10 -9.48 8.86 26.03
CA ASN A 10 -9.36 10.15 25.39
C ASN A 10 -8.78 9.96 23.99
N ASN A 11 -9.59 10.28 22.98
CA ASN A 11 -9.16 10.26 21.58
C ASN A 11 -8.48 11.59 21.25
N ILE A 12 -7.27 11.53 20.73
CA ILE A 12 -6.48 12.70 20.36
C ILE A 12 -6.05 12.53 18.91
N ASP A 13 -6.35 13.51 18.06
CA ASP A 13 -5.87 13.54 16.69
C ASP A 13 -4.39 13.91 16.66
N SER A 14 -3.61 13.18 15.86
CA SER A 14 -2.16 13.37 15.77
C SER A 14 -1.64 12.95 14.39
N LYS A 15 -0.44 13.43 14.02
CA LYS A 15 0.28 12.90 12.87
C LYS A 15 0.73 11.47 13.18
N THR A 16 0.79 10.62 12.15
CA THR A 16 1.17 9.21 12.29
C THR A 16 2.58 9.04 12.87
N SER A 17 3.52 9.95 12.56
CA SER A 17 4.87 9.95 13.12
C SER A 17 4.88 10.04 14.64
N ASP A 18 4.05 10.92 15.19
CA ASP A 18 4.06 11.25 16.62
C ASP A 18 3.35 10.14 17.41
N ALA A 19 2.24 9.62 16.87
CA ALA A 19 1.53 8.48 17.43
C ALA A 19 2.43 7.23 17.50
N ILE A 20 3.19 6.94 16.45
CA ILE A 20 4.15 5.82 16.43
C ILE A 20 5.27 6.04 17.44
N ALA A 21 5.85 7.24 17.51
CA ALA A 21 6.92 7.55 18.45
C ALA A 21 6.49 7.36 19.92
N LEU A 22 5.29 7.80 20.27
CA LEU A 22 4.71 7.59 21.60
C LEU A 22 4.45 6.11 21.86
N ALA A 23 3.88 5.38 20.90
CA ALA A 23 3.61 3.96 21.05
C ALA A 23 4.89 3.15 21.31
N ILE A 24 5.98 3.45 20.58
CA ILE A 24 7.28 2.81 20.80
C ILE A 24 7.85 3.19 22.18
N ARG A 25 7.84 4.49 22.53
CA ARG A 25 8.40 4.99 23.80
C ARG A 25 7.73 4.37 25.03
N PHE A 26 6.41 4.19 24.98
CA PHE A 26 5.62 3.66 26.09
C PHE A 26 5.24 2.18 25.92
N ARG A 27 5.76 1.51 24.88
CA ARG A 27 5.40 0.12 24.53
C ARG A 27 3.90 -0.11 24.44
N ALA A 28 3.18 0.88 23.92
CA ALA A 28 1.75 0.78 23.72
C ALA A 28 1.45 -0.09 22.48
N PRO A 29 0.35 -0.85 22.50
CA PRO A 29 -0.07 -1.63 21.34
C PRO A 29 -0.46 -0.71 20.17
N ILE A 30 -0.03 -1.08 18.97
CA ILE A 30 -0.31 -0.35 17.73
C ILE A 30 -1.40 -1.09 16.96
N TYR A 31 -2.43 -0.37 16.54
CA TYR A 31 -3.54 -0.90 15.76
C TYR A 31 -3.69 -0.14 14.46
N ILE A 32 -4.13 -0.84 13.42
CA ILE A 32 -4.45 -0.27 12.11
C ILE A 32 -5.85 -0.72 11.71
N ARG A 33 -6.57 0.12 10.96
CA ARG A 33 -7.87 -0.27 10.42
C ARG A 33 -7.68 -1.27 9.29
N LYS A 34 -8.53 -2.30 9.26
CA LYS A 34 -8.47 -3.40 8.28
C LYS A 34 -8.39 -2.91 6.84
N ASN A 35 -9.21 -1.92 6.48
CA ASN A 35 -9.21 -1.34 5.14
C ASN A 35 -7.86 -0.70 4.73
N ILE A 36 -7.11 -0.12 5.68
CA ILE A 36 -5.78 0.44 5.40
C ILE A 36 -4.74 -0.67 5.33
N MET A 37 -4.88 -1.72 6.16
CA MET A 37 -4.06 -2.92 6.10
C MET A 37 -4.20 -3.67 4.78
N ASP A 38 -5.40 -3.76 4.21
CA ASP A 38 -5.63 -4.46 2.93
C ASP A 38 -4.94 -3.74 1.75
N ILE A 39 -4.81 -2.41 1.84
CA ILE A 39 -4.18 -1.57 0.81
C ILE A 39 -2.66 -1.54 0.97
N ALA A 40 -2.19 -1.38 2.21
CA ALA A 40 -0.77 -1.21 2.54
C ALA A 40 -0.06 -2.51 2.94
N GLY A 41 -0.80 -3.62 3.01
CA GLY A 41 -0.36 -4.91 3.52
C GLY A 41 0.78 -5.48 2.68
N LEU A 42 2.00 -5.20 3.12
CA LEU A 42 3.15 -6.01 2.74
C LEU A 42 2.91 -7.38 3.38
N THR A 43 2.60 -8.37 2.56
CA THR A 43 2.57 -9.77 2.98
C THR A 43 3.99 -10.12 3.44
N ILE A 44 4.27 -10.03 4.74
CA ILE A 44 5.40 -10.73 5.33
C ILE A 44 4.96 -12.20 5.26
N LEU A 45 5.31 -12.84 4.15
CA LEU A 45 4.99 -14.20 3.79
C LEU A 45 5.63 -15.14 4.81
N ASP A 46 4.89 -15.54 5.85
CA ASP A 46 5.12 -16.82 6.48
C ASP A 46 4.25 -17.87 5.78
N ASN A 47 4.87 -18.49 4.77
CA ASN A 47 4.75 -19.89 4.33
C ASN A 47 3.39 -20.63 4.34
N SER A 48 2.28 -19.98 4.01
CA SER A 48 1.05 -20.70 3.65
C SER A 48 0.07 -19.73 3.03
N ASP A 49 -0.14 -19.82 1.71
CA ASP A 49 -1.43 -19.64 1.02
C ASP A 49 -1.20 -19.36 -0.48
N GLU A 50 -1.18 -20.42 -1.29
CA GLU A 50 -1.02 -20.37 -2.75
C GLU A 50 -2.26 -19.82 -3.48
N GLU A 51 -3.44 -19.78 -2.85
CA GLU A 51 -4.69 -19.31 -3.49
C GLU A 51 -4.76 -17.78 -3.66
N PHE A 52 -4.08 -16.99 -2.81
CA PHE A 52 -4.09 -15.52 -2.93
C PHE A 52 -3.18 -14.98 -4.04
N LEU A 53 -2.30 -15.81 -4.63
CA LEU A 53 -1.41 -15.38 -5.70
C LEU A 53 -2.15 -15.17 -7.04
N ASP A 54 -3.23 -15.90 -7.30
CA ASP A 54 -3.86 -15.91 -8.63
C ASP A 54 -4.76 -14.68 -8.88
N GLU A 55 -5.47 -14.20 -7.85
CA GLU A 55 -6.20 -12.92 -7.94
C GLU A 55 -5.26 -11.70 -8.00
N LYS A 56 -4.11 -11.78 -7.33
CA LYS A 56 -3.13 -10.69 -7.36
C LYS A 56 -2.43 -10.63 -8.73
N LYS A 57 -2.11 -11.78 -9.33
CA LYS A 57 -1.57 -11.86 -10.70
C LYS A 57 -2.54 -11.33 -11.75
N SER A 58 -3.84 -11.60 -11.63
CA SER A 58 -4.83 -11.10 -12.61
C SER A 58 -4.99 -9.57 -12.55
N LYS A 59 -5.05 -8.98 -11.34
CA LYS A 59 -5.05 -7.52 -11.17
C LYS A 59 -3.76 -6.86 -11.63
N LEU A 60 -2.61 -7.48 -11.37
CA LEU A 60 -1.30 -6.97 -11.79
C LEU A 60 -1.14 -7.03 -13.33
N ARG A 61 -1.66 -8.07 -13.99
CA ARG A 61 -1.71 -8.17 -15.46
C ARG A 61 -2.53 -7.03 -16.07
N ASN A 62 -3.73 -6.76 -15.54
CA ASN A 62 -4.58 -5.66 -16.01
C ASN A 62 -3.90 -4.29 -15.84
N SER A 63 -3.16 -4.11 -14.74
CA SER A 63 -2.39 -2.87 -14.50
C SER A 63 -1.22 -2.73 -15.47
N LYS A 64 -0.49 -3.83 -15.76
CA LYS A 64 0.62 -3.84 -16.73
C LYS A 64 0.15 -3.53 -18.15
N GLU A 65 -0.96 -4.11 -18.59
CA GLU A 65 -1.53 -3.83 -19.92
C GLU A 65 -1.94 -2.36 -20.07
N THR A 66 -2.48 -1.75 -19.01
CA THR A 66 -2.85 -0.34 -19.00
C THR A 66 -1.61 0.56 -19.09
N LEU A 67 -0.54 0.23 -18.35
CA LEU A 67 0.74 0.95 -18.42
C LEU A 67 1.40 0.83 -19.80
N ILE A 68 1.31 -0.33 -20.45
CA ILE A 68 1.82 -0.52 -21.82
C ILE A 68 1.06 0.38 -22.81
N LYS A 69 -0.27 0.49 -22.69
CA LYS A 69 -1.07 1.40 -23.53
C LYS A 69 -0.70 2.87 -23.31
N LEU A 70 -0.50 3.29 -22.05
CA LEU A 70 -0.06 4.65 -21.74
C LEU A 70 1.34 4.95 -22.26
N MET A 71 2.25 3.97 -22.19
CA MET A 71 3.59 4.10 -22.76
C MET A 71 3.54 4.26 -24.28
N GLN A 72 2.72 3.46 -24.97
CA GLN A 72 2.52 3.59 -26.43
C GLN A 72 1.99 4.98 -26.80
N LYS A 73 1.00 5.46 -26.06
CA LYS A 73 0.45 6.80 -26.26
C LYS A 73 1.49 7.91 -26.04
N ALA A 74 2.33 7.80 -25.01
CA ALA A 74 3.41 8.75 -24.76
C ALA A 74 4.47 8.75 -25.89
N VAL A 75 4.72 7.60 -26.52
CA VAL A 75 5.60 7.50 -27.69
C VAL A 75 4.95 8.13 -28.93
N GLU A 76 3.64 7.95 -29.13
CA GLU A 76 2.87 8.61 -30.20
C GLU A 76 2.84 10.14 -30.04
N ASP A 77 2.76 10.62 -28.79
CA ASP A 77 2.77 12.04 -28.44
C ASP A 77 4.22 12.62 -28.39
N GLU A 78 5.24 11.86 -28.79
CA GLU A 78 6.67 12.21 -28.77
C GLU A 78 7.24 12.60 -27.38
N ASP A 79 6.53 12.25 -26.29
CA ASP A 79 6.96 12.51 -24.92
C ASP A 79 7.80 11.34 -24.38
N TYR A 80 9.04 11.26 -24.89
CA TYR A 80 9.99 10.20 -24.53
C TYR A 80 10.35 10.17 -23.04
N ARG A 81 10.24 11.32 -22.36
CA ARG A 81 10.52 11.42 -20.92
C ARG A 81 9.45 10.66 -20.13
N LEU A 82 8.19 10.88 -20.46
CA LEU A 82 7.07 10.16 -19.86
C LEU A 82 7.12 8.66 -20.20
N ALA A 83 7.50 8.32 -21.43
CA ALA A 83 7.66 6.92 -21.85
C ALA A 83 8.75 6.19 -21.04
N GLU A 84 9.87 6.85 -20.74
CA GLU A 84 10.94 6.29 -19.90
C GLU A 84 10.50 6.06 -18.46
N GLU A 85 9.75 7.01 -17.88
CA GLU A 85 9.21 6.90 -16.53
C GLU A 85 8.22 5.73 -16.40
N ILE A 86 7.29 5.60 -17.35
CA ILE A 86 6.35 4.48 -17.40
C ILE A 86 7.07 3.14 -17.61
N LYS A 87 8.11 3.11 -18.47
CA LYS A 87 8.94 1.91 -18.69
C LYS A 87 9.64 1.48 -17.39
N ASN A 88 10.17 2.43 -16.62
CA ASN A 88 10.80 2.13 -15.34
C ASN A 88 9.79 1.58 -14.32
N GLU A 89 8.56 2.11 -14.32
CA GLU A 89 7.48 1.61 -13.48
C GLU A 89 7.07 0.18 -13.87
N ILE A 90 6.99 -0.13 -15.18
CA ILE A 90 6.74 -1.50 -15.68
C ILE A 90 7.85 -2.46 -15.22
N ASN A 91 9.12 -2.04 -15.30
CA ASN A 91 10.25 -2.84 -14.86
C ASN A 91 10.25 -3.07 -13.34
N ARG A 92 9.80 -2.07 -12.56
CA ARG A 92 9.65 -2.19 -11.10
C ARG A 92 8.61 -3.24 -10.70
N ILE A 93 7.51 -3.31 -11.45
CA ILE A 93 6.42 -4.28 -11.23
C ILE A 93 6.78 -5.68 -11.73
N SER A 94 7.70 -5.77 -12.71
CA SER A 94 8.13 -7.04 -13.30
C SER A 94 9.26 -7.75 -12.54
N LYS A 95 9.79 -7.15 -11.47
CA LYS A 95 10.89 -7.67 -10.65
C LYS A 95 10.37 -8.13 -9.31
#